data_AF-A0A355FA91-F1
#
_entry.id   AF-A0A355FA91-F1
#
_cell.length_a   1.000
_cell.length_b   1.000
_cell.length_c   1.000
_cell.angle_alpha   90.00
_cell.angle_beta   90.00
_cell.angle_gamma   90.00
#
_symmetry.space_group_name_H-M   'P 1'
#
loop_
_entity.id
_entity.type
_entity.pdbx_description
1 polymer ?
#
loop_
_entity_poly.entity_id
_entity_poly.type
_entity_poly.pdbx_seq_one_letter_code
_entity_poly.pdbx_strand_id
1 'polypeptide(L)'
;MPGTLDKPSPDVYVLAFEESAIGYELRVWIEDMAQATRIASDLRARIWEELRKADIRIPYPIRTLERAPRRREPVAPAGGPRP
;
A
#
# COMPACT_ATOMS: atom_id res chain seq x y z
N MET A 1 20.50 4.38 -15.77
CA MET A 1 20.07 3.13 -16.44
C MET A 1 20.12 3.43 -17.94
N PRO A 2 20.42 2.49 -18.85
CA PRO A 2 20.45 2.81 -20.27
C PRO A 2 19.07 3.31 -20.75
N GLY A 3 19.02 4.43 -21.48
CA GLY A 3 17.78 4.97 -22.05
C GLY A 3 17.04 6.02 -21.22
N THR A 4 17.53 6.38 -20.03
CA THR A 4 17.02 7.51 -19.24
C THR A 4 17.92 8.74 -19.40
N LEU A 5 17.32 9.92 -19.53
CA LEU A 5 18.03 11.19 -19.57
C LEU A 5 18.38 11.68 -18.16
N ASP A 6 19.60 12.19 -17.98
CA ASP A 6 20.01 12.88 -16.75
C ASP A 6 19.50 14.34 -16.70
N LYS A 7 19.15 14.88 -17.88
CA LYS A 7 18.61 16.22 -18.09
C LYS A 7 17.38 16.15 -19.02
N PRO A 8 16.18 16.50 -18.55
CA PRO A 8 15.87 16.97 -17.19
C PRO A 8 16.08 15.86 -16.16
N SER A 9 16.42 16.25 -14.93
CA SER A 9 16.63 15.29 -13.85
C SER A 9 15.32 14.63 -13.45
N PRO A 10 15.35 13.37 -12.99
CA PRO A 10 14.15 12.70 -12.51
C PRO A 10 13.63 13.35 -11.22
N ASP A 11 12.31 13.41 -11.11
CA ASP A 11 11.62 14.02 -9.97
C ASP A 11 10.74 12.98 -9.26
N VAL A 12 10.62 13.11 -7.94
CA VAL A 12 9.73 12.28 -7.12
C VAL A 12 8.80 13.18 -6.32
N TYR A 13 7.50 12.90 -6.39
CA TYR A 13 6.46 13.62 -5.68
C TYR A 13 5.68 12.68 -4.78
N VAL A 14 5.32 13.14 -3.58
CA VAL A 14 4.26 12.52 -2.78
C VAL A 14 2.94 13.07 -3.33
N LEU A 15 2.11 12.21 -3.92
CA LEU A 15 0.82 12.60 -4.46
C LEU A 15 -0.27 12.64 -3.39
N ALA A 16 -0.36 11.56 -2.60
CA ALA A 16 -1.46 11.39 -1.66
C ALA A 16 -1.09 10.44 -0.51
N PHE A 17 -1.78 10.62 0.61
CA PHE A 17 -1.85 9.63 1.68
C PHE A 17 -3.17 8.87 1.49
N GLU A 18 -3.08 7.71 0.86
CA GLU A 18 -4.20 6.84 0.56
C GLU A 18 -4.64 6.07 1.81
N GLU A 19 -5.79 5.39 1.73
CA GLU A 19 -6.38 4.62 2.84
C GLU A 19 -5.41 3.60 3.47
N SER A 20 -4.54 3.01 2.65
CA SER A 20 -3.61 1.97 3.10
C SER A 20 -2.16 2.17 2.67
N ALA A 21 -1.81 3.26 1.98
CA ALA A 21 -0.45 3.49 1.46
C ALA A 21 -0.16 4.98 1.24
N ILE A 22 1.11 5.33 0.99
CA ILE A 22 1.49 6.66 0.49
C ILE A 22 1.71 6.53 -1.02
N GLY A 23 0.97 7.32 -1.80
CA GLY A 23 1.11 7.38 -3.25
C GLY A 23 2.29 8.26 -3.65
N TYR A 24 3.28 7.68 -4.32
CA TYR A 24 4.41 8.40 -4.90
C TYR A 24 4.35 8.39 -6.42
N GLU A 25 4.73 9.50 -7.05
CA GLU A 25 4.95 9.61 -8.49
C GLU A 25 6.42 9.84 -8.77
N LEU A 26 7.02 8.97 -9.58
CA LEU A 26 8.37 9.13 -10.11
C LEU A 26 8.28 9.51 -11.59
N ARG A 27 8.83 10.67 -11.93
CA ARG A 27 8.94 11.15 -13.31
C ARG A 27 10.35 10.94 -13.82
N VAL A 28 10.47 10.28 -14.96
CA VAL A 28 11.74 10.00 -15.61
C VAL A 28 11.63 10.39 -17.07
N TRP A 29 12.66 11.03 -17.59
CA TRP A 29 12.73 11.45 -18.98
C TRP A 29 13.47 10.38 -19.78
N ILE A 30 12.95 10.05 -20.96
CA ILE A 30 13.50 9.03 -21.86
C ILE A 30 13.60 9.60 -23.26
N GLU A 31 14.62 9.20 -24.02
CA GLU A 31 14.84 9.69 -25.39
C GLU A 31 13.95 8.97 -26.40
N ASP A 32 13.80 7.65 -26.24
CA ASP A 32 13.06 6.80 -27.16
C ASP A 32 11.77 6.29 -26.52
N MET A 33 10.64 6.78 -27.05
CA MET A 33 9.30 6.36 -26.64
C MET A 33 9.04 4.87 -26.95
N ALA A 34 9.70 4.27 -27.95
CA ALA A 34 9.56 2.85 -28.23
C ALA A 34 10.10 1.97 -27.09
N GLN A 35 11.06 2.48 -26.31
CA GLN A 35 11.60 1.80 -25.13
C GLN A 35 10.83 2.10 -23.85
N ALA A 36 9.84 2.99 -23.87
CA ALA A 36 9.15 3.47 -22.67
C ALA A 36 8.62 2.34 -21.77
N THR A 37 7.93 1.36 -22.37
CA THR A 37 7.36 0.23 -21.62
C THR A 37 8.45 -0.62 -20.97
N ARG A 38 9.55 -0.86 -21.68
CA ARG A 38 10.69 -1.65 -21.17
C ARG A 38 11.39 -0.92 -20.02
N ILE A 39 11.74 0.34 -20.23
CA ILE A 39 12.38 1.19 -19.23
C ILE A 39 11.49 1.30 -17.98
N ALA A 40 10.19 1.51 -18.16
CA ALA A 40 9.25 1.59 -17.04
C ALA A 40 9.10 0.26 -16.30
N SER A 41 9.17 -0.88 -16.99
CA SER A 41 9.17 -2.21 -16.33
C SER A 41 10.43 -2.42 -15.49
N ASP A 42 11.60 -2.17 -16.07
CA ASP A 42 12.88 -2.34 -15.39
C ASP A 42 13.02 -1.37 -14.19
N LEU A 43 12.50 -0.14 -14.32
CA LEU A 43 12.45 0.82 -13.24
C LEU A 43 11.58 0.32 -12.09
N ARG A 44 10.38 -0.20 -12.37
CA ARG A 44 9.51 -0.80 -11.35
C ARG A 44 10.18 -1.99 -10.66
N ALA A 45 10.88 -2.84 -11.41
CA ALA A 45 11.61 -3.97 -10.85
C ALA A 45 12.75 -3.51 -9.92
N ARG A 46 13.50 -2.47 -10.30
CA ARG A 46 14.52 -1.85 -9.43
C ARG A 46 13.93 -1.22 -8.19
N ILE A 47 12.84 -0.47 -8.32
CA ILE A 47 12.15 0.13 -7.16
C ILE A 47 11.73 -0.97 -6.19
N TRP A 48 11.12 -2.04 -6.68
CA TRP A 48 10.74 -3.18 -5.84
C TRP A 48 11.94 -3.79 -5.10
N GLU A 49 13.04 -4.02 -5.79
CA GLU A 49 14.25 -4.60 -5.21
C GLU A 49 14.87 -3.69 -4.14
N GLU A 50 14.98 -2.39 -4.40
CA GLU A 50 15.53 -1.43 -3.43
C GLU A 50 14.61 -1.24 -2.22
N LEU A 51 13.28 -1.21 -2.42
CA LEU A 51 12.31 -1.20 -1.31
C LEU A 51 12.45 -2.46 -0.44
N ARG A 52 12.64 -3.63 -1.06
CA ARG A 52 12.86 -4.90 -0.35
C ARG A 52 14.15 -4.89 0.45
N LYS A 53 15.25 -4.38 -0.10
CA LYS A 53 16.54 -4.23 0.61
C LYS A 53 16.45 -3.26 1.78
N ALA A 54 15.64 -2.20 1.65
CA ALA A 54 15.39 -1.23 2.70
C ALA A 54 14.36 -1.72 3.77
N ASP A 55 13.86 -2.96 3.66
CA ASP A 55 12.78 -3.51 4.50
C ASP A 55 11.49 -2.67 4.50
N ILE A 56 11.24 -1.93 3.41
CA ILE A 56 10.01 -1.16 3.22
C ILE A 56 8.96 -2.11 2.66
N ARG A 57 7.98 -2.47 3.51
CA ARG A 57 6.85 -3.30 3.10
C ARG A 57 5.79 -2.47 2.39
N ILE A 58 5.35 -2.93 1.22
CA ILE A 58 4.17 -2.38 0.54
C ILE A 58 2.93 -2.91 1.27
N PRO A 59 2.13 -2.03 1.91
CA PRO A 59 0.94 -2.45 2.63
C PRO A 59 -0.14 -2.94 1.67
N TYR A 60 -0.82 -4.03 2.05
CA TYR A 60 -2.10 -4.40 1.46
C TYR A 60 -3.23 -3.58 2.10
N PRO A 61 -4.41 -3.45 1.46
CA PRO A 61 -5.55 -2.80 2.08
C PRO A 61 -5.87 -3.37 3.46
N ILE A 62 -5.76 -2.54 4.51
CA ILE A 62 -6.04 -2.92 5.89
C ILE A 62 -7.47 -2.52 6.22
N ARG A 63 -8.24 -3.43 6.81
CA ARG A 63 -9.57 -3.14 7.35
C ARG A 63 -9.59 -3.41 8.84
N THR A 64 -9.97 -2.40 9.62
CA THR A 64 -10.22 -2.56 11.06
C THR A 64 -11.65 -3.09 11.25
N LEU A 65 -11.78 -4.29 11.84
CA LEU A 65 -13.07 -4.88 12.19
C LEU A 65 -13.38 -4.60 13.65
N GLU A 66 -14.29 -3.66 13.90
CA GLU A 66 -14.83 -3.45 15.25
C GLU A 66 -15.92 -4.48 15.54
N ARG A 67 -15.69 -5.35 16.54
CA ARG A 67 -16.72 -6.28 17.03
C ARG A 67 -17.56 -5.60 18.12
N ALA A 68 -18.86 -5.51 17.89
CA ALA A 68 -19.79 -5.07 18.91
C ALA A 68 -19.72 -6.00 20.14
N PRO A 69 -19.85 -5.46 21.38
CA PRO A 69 -19.87 -6.27 22.58
C PRO A 69 -21.01 -7.29 22.51
N ARG A 70 -20.72 -8.55 22.90
CA ARG A 70 -21.76 -9.57 23.02
C ARG A 70 -22.83 -9.07 23.97
N ARG A 71 -24.06 -8.93 23.48
CA ARG A 71 -25.23 -8.68 24.33
C ARG A 71 -25.31 -9.85 25.32
N ARG A 72 -25.06 -9.59 26.60
CA ARG A 72 -25.32 -10.56 27.66
C ARG A 72 -26.84 -10.69 27.76
N GLU A 73 -27.37 -11.87 27.42
CA GLU A 73 -28.76 -12.16 27.75
C GLU A 73 -28.89 -12.27 29.27
N PRO A 74 -29.93 -11.66 29.87
CA PRO A 74 -30.17 -11.82 31.29
C PRO A 74 -30.44 -13.30 31.57
N VAL A 75 -29.63 -13.89 32.45
CA VAL A 75 -29.87 -15.23 33.00
C VAL A 75 -31.22 -15.17 33.71
N ALA A 76 -32.20 -15.92 33.19
CA ALA A 76 -33.51 -16.05 33.83
C ALA A 76 -33.30 -16.56 35.27
N PRO A 77 -33.94 -15.96 36.28
CA PRO A 77 -33.79 -16.42 37.65
C PRO A 77 -34.29 -17.87 37.74
N ALA A 78 -33.43 -18.75 38.26
CA ALA A 78 -33.79 -20.14 38.53
C ALA A 78 -35.05 -20.16 39.42
N GLY A 79 -36.08 -20.84 38.93
CA GLY A 79 -37.39 -20.88 39.59
C GLY A 79 -37.25 -21.30 41.05
N GLY A 80 -37.80 -20.48 41.94
CA GLY A 80 -37.93 -20.80 43.36
C GLY A 80 -38.81 -22.03 43.59
N PRO A 81 -38.64 -22.73 44.72
CA PRO A 81 -39.29 -24.01 44.96
C PRO A 81 -40.82 -23.83 45.02
N ARG A 82 -41.55 -24.71 44.35
CA ARG A 82 -43.02 -24.78 44.45
C ARG A 82 -43.43 -25.25 45.86
N PRO A 83 -44.54 -24.72 46.41
CA PRO A 83 -45.06 -25.09 47.72
C PRO A 83 -45.60 -26.52 47.76
#